data_AF-A0A2K3KB25-F1
#
_entry.id   AF-A0A2K3KB25-F1
#
_cell.length_a   1.000
_cell.length_b   1.000
_cell.length_c   1.000
_cell.angle_alpha   90.00
_cell.angle_beta   90.00
_cell.angle_gamma   90.00
#
_symmetry.space_group_name_H-M   'P 1'
#
loop_
_entity.id
_entity.type
_entity.pdbx_description
1 polymer ?
#
loop_
_entity_poly.entity_id
_entity_poly.type
_entity_poly.pdbx_seq_one_letter_code
_entity_poly.pdbx_strand_id
1 'polypeptide(L)'
;MQLDDVPSLDVKLSDISIGTSAAPSLLPPYYFKDGDNEFHLVDGGIAAGSPSLVAVSEVVQELNEKISHFIPVNPNKPIKV
;
A
#
# COMPACT_ATOMS: atom_id res chain seq x y z
N MET A 1 4.04 -3.38 -3.37
CA MET A 1 2.97 -2.73 -4.15
C MET A 1 3.58 -1.53 -4.84
N GLN A 2 3.94 -1.67 -6.11
CA GLN A 2 4.31 -0.51 -6.92
C GLN A 2 3.03 0.13 -7.46
N LEU A 3 3.01 1.45 -7.62
CA LEU A 3 1.84 2.17 -8.17
C LEU A 3 1.50 1.68 -9.59
N ASP A 4 2.51 1.21 -10.33
CA ASP A 4 2.34 0.60 -11.66
C ASP A 4 1.49 -0.70 -11.61
N ASP A 5 1.46 -1.40 -10.46
CA ASP A 5 0.67 -2.63 -10.28
C ASP A 5 -0.81 -2.33 -10.03
N VAL A 6 -1.12 -1.15 -9.46
CA VAL A 6 -2.48 -0.71 -9.14
C VAL A 6 -2.65 0.78 -9.47
N PRO A 7 -2.78 1.15 -10.77
CA PRO A 7 -2.84 2.55 -11.20
C PRO A 7 -3.95 3.37 -10.57
N SER A 8 -5.03 2.72 -10.10
CA SER A 8 -6.14 3.39 -9.41
C SER A 8 -5.76 3.99 -8.06
N LEU A 9 -4.60 3.66 -7.49
CA LEU A 9 -4.10 4.24 -6.24
C LEU A 9 -3.23 5.49 -6.46
N ASP A 10 -2.86 5.80 -7.71
CA ASP A 10 -2.09 7.01 -8.05
C ASP A 10 -2.99 8.24 -8.11
N VAL A 11 -3.53 8.60 -6.94
CA VAL A 11 -4.42 9.74 -6.73
C VAL A 11 -3.65 10.95 -6.18
N LYS A 12 -4.29 12.12 -6.13
CA LYS A 12 -3.62 13.35 -5.66
C LYS A 12 -3.10 13.18 -4.24
N LEU A 13 -1.85 13.60 -4.03
CA LEU A 13 -1.22 13.60 -2.71
C LEU A 13 -2.00 14.43 -1.67
N SER A 14 -2.70 15.48 -2.09
CA SER A 14 -3.59 16.26 -1.22
C SER A 14 -4.69 15.40 -0.62
N ASP A 15 -5.28 14.53 -1.42
CA ASP A 15 -6.43 13.72 -1.06
C ASP A 15 -5.99 12.61 -0.09
N ILE A 16 -4.81 12.02 -0.34
CA ILE A 16 -4.13 11.09 0.57
C ILE A 16 -3.82 11.76 1.91
N SER A 17 -3.26 12.98 1.87
CA SER A 17 -2.83 13.72 3.07
C SER A 17 -4.02 14.11 3.96
N ILE A 18 -5.16 14.49 3.36
CA ILE A 18 -6.40 14.77 4.10
C ILE A 18 -6.95 13.47 4.70
N GLY A 19 -7.06 12.42 3.88
CA GLY A 19 -7.58 11.12 4.31
C GLY A 19 -6.81 10.53 5.49
N THR A 20 -5.47 10.45 5.38
CA THR A 20 -4.63 9.89 6.45
C THR A 20 -4.67 10.68 7.76
N SER A 21 -5.11 11.94 7.71
CA SER A 21 -5.19 12.83 8.89
C SER A 21 -6.58 12.87 9.52
N ALA A 22 -7.58 12.22 8.91
CA ALA A 22 -8.99 12.32 9.31
C ALA A 22 -9.31 11.50 10.59
N ALA A 23 -8.74 11.93 11.72
CA ALA A 23 -8.83 11.27 13.03
C ALA A 23 -10.28 11.14 13.50
N PRO A 24 -10.77 9.91 13.78
CA PRO A 24 -12.11 9.72 14.33
C PRO A 24 -12.32 10.57 15.57
N SER A 25 -13.52 11.14 15.72
CA SER A 25 -13.91 12.12 16.76
C SER A 25 -13.29 13.53 16.67
N LEU A 26 -12.22 13.73 15.89
CA LEU A 26 -11.59 15.05 15.71
C LEU A 26 -11.92 15.68 14.34
N LEU A 27 -11.93 14.87 13.29
CA LEU A 27 -12.16 15.29 11.91
C LEU A 27 -13.21 14.38 11.23
N PRO A 28 -13.98 14.91 10.26
CA PRO A 28 -14.91 14.10 9.50
C PRO A 28 -14.16 13.12 8.57
N PRO A 29 -14.74 11.94 8.27
CA PRO A 29 -14.22 11.05 7.23
C PRO A 29 -14.10 11.78 5.89
N TYR A 30 -13.07 11.45 5.12
CA TYR A 30 -12.78 12.12 3.85
C TYR A 30 -13.23 11.26 2.68
N TYR A 31 -14.00 11.86 1.77
CA TYR A 31 -14.51 11.22 0.58
C TYR A 31 -14.08 11.97 -0.67
N PHE A 32 -13.65 11.24 -1.69
CA PHE A 32 -13.43 11.76 -3.03
C PHE A 32 -13.59 10.67 -4.08
N LYS A 33 -13.65 11.09 -5.35
CA LYS A 33 -13.67 10.21 -6.52
C LYS A 33 -12.46 10.47 -7.40
N ASP A 34 -11.93 9.41 -7.99
CA ASP A 34 -10.96 9.48 -9.09
C ASP A 34 -11.39 8.53 -10.22
N GLY A 35 -11.89 9.12 -11.32
CA GLY A 35 -12.60 8.38 -12.35
C GLY A 35 -13.83 7.65 -11.82
N ASP A 36 -13.89 6.34 -12.05
CA ASP A 36 -14.96 5.46 -11.56
C ASP A 36 -14.67 4.93 -10.14
N ASN A 37 -13.51 5.24 -9.55
CA ASN A 37 -13.13 4.77 -8.22
C ASN A 37 -13.62 5.75 -7.14
N GLU A 38 -14.17 5.20 -6.06
CA GLU A 38 -14.62 5.95 -4.89
C GLU A 38 -13.75 5.63 -3.68
N PHE A 39 -13.31 6.66 -2.96
CA PHE A 39 -12.46 6.53 -1.78
C PHE A 39 -13.16 7.08 -0.55
N HIS A 40 -13.24 6.28 0.49
CA HIS A 40 -13.76 6.66 1.81
C HIS A 40 -12.64 6.45 2.83
N LEU A 41 -11.94 7.53 3.16
CA LEU A 41 -10.72 7.48 3.97
C LEU A 41 -10.95 8.02 5.38
N VAL A 42 -10.22 7.43 6.32
CA VAL A 42 -10.09 7.86 7.72
C VAL A 42 -8.61 7.84 8.10
N ASP A 43 -8.30 8.34 9.29
CA ASP A 43 -6.92 8.43 9.80
C ASP A 43 -6.12 7.12 9.68
N GLY A 44 -4.91 7.25 9.15
CA GLY A 44 -4.00 6.14 8.94
C GLY A 44 -3.58 5.44 10.23
N GLY A 45 -3.58 6.13 11.37
CA GLY A 45 -3.30 5.57 12.69
C GLY A 45 -4.30 4.50 13.13
N ILE A 46 -5.51 4.48 12.56
CA ILE A 46 -6.49 3.40 12.78
C ILE A 46 -6.07 2.12 12.04
N ALA A 47 -5.50 2.25 10.85
CA ALA A 47 -5.05 1.11 10.04
C ALA A 47 -3.62 0.66 10.38
N ALA A 48 -2.75 1.60 10.78
CA ALA A 48 -1.33 1.40 11.01
C ALA A 48 -0.89 2.10 12.30
N GLY A 49 -0.88 1.35 13.42
CA GLY A 49 -0.37 1.88 14.69
C GLY A 49 1.13 2.23 14.67
N SER A 50 1.89 1.74 13.69
CA SER A 50 3.29 2.13 13.46
C SER A 50 3.59 2.19 11.95
N PRO A 51 3.55 3.40 11.34
CA PRO A 51 3.90 3.59 9.93
C PRO A 51 5.31 3.06 9.58
N SER A 52 6.26 3.16 10.51
CA SER A 52 7.63 2.67 10.30
C SER A 52 7.69 1.16 10.07
N LEU A 53 6.94 0.36 10.86
CA LEU A 53 6.91 -1.09 10.68
C LEU A 53 6.23 -1.48 9.37
N VAL A 54 5.11 -0.79 9.03
CA VAL A 54 4.39 -1.02 7.77
C VAL A 54 5.30 -0.72 6.58
N ALA A 55 6.06 0.37 6.61
CA ALA A 55 7.02 0.70 5.55
C ALA A 55 8.13 -0.36 5.40
N VAL A 56 8.69 -0.86 6.50
CA VAL A 56 9.69 -1.94 6.43
C VAL A 56 9.08 -3.23 5.89
N SER A 57 7.86 -3.59 6.33
CA SER A 57 7.12 -4.75 5.83
C SER A 57 6.89 -4.68 4.32
N GLU A 58 6.54 -3.50 3.81
CA GLU A 58 6.32 -3.27 2.38
C GLU A 58 7.59 -3.50 1.56
N VAL A 59 8.72 -2.94 1.99
CA VAL A 59 10.02 -3.14 1.33
C VAL A 59 10.42 -4.62 1.35
N VAL A 60 10.19 -5.34 2.46
CA VAL A 60 10.47 -6.77 2.55
C VAL A 60 9.59 -7.57 1.58
N GLN A 61 8.31 -7.22 1.43
CA GLN A 61 7.41 -7.86 0.47
C GLN A 61 7.86 -7.62 -0.96
N GLU A 62 8.20 -6.38 -1.33
CA GLU A 62 8.72 -6.08 -2.67
C GLU A 62 10.02 -6.83 -2.98
N LEU A 63 10.92 -6.96 -2.01
CA LEU A 63 12.15 -7.73 -2.17
C LEU A 63 11.84 -9.21 -2.42
N ASN A 64 10.90 -9.79 -1.66
CA ASN A 64 10.49 -11.18 -1.84
C ASN A 64 9.85 -11.41 -3.22
N GLU A 65 8.99 -10.49 -3.66
CA GLU A 65 8.39 -10.54 -5.00
C GLU A 65 9.47 -10.48 -6.08
N LYS A 66 10.42 -9.53 -5.99
CA LYS A 66 11.53 -9.41 -6.94
C LYS A 66 12.40 -10.68 -6.95
N ILE A 67 12.78 -11.22 -5.80
CA ILE A 67 13.58 -12.46 -5.71
C ILE A 67 12.85 -13.63 -6.37
N SER A 68 11.54 -13.76 -6.13
CA SER A 68 10.70 -14.80 -6.76
C SER A 68 10.68 -14.69 -8.30
N HIS A 69 10.73 -13.48 -8.85
CA HIS A 69 10.81 -13.25 -10.30
C HIS A 69 12.21 -13.58 -10.86
N PHE A 70 13.28 -13.36 -10.11
CA PHE A 70 14.66 -13.63 -10.57
C PHE A 70 15.08 -15.09 -10.44
N ILE A 71 14.54 -15.81 -9.47
CA ILE A 71 14.75 -17.25 -9.31
C ILE A 71 13.45 -17.94 -9.72
N PRO A 72 13.28 -18.39 -10.98
CA PRO A 72 12.16 -19.25 -11.33
C PRO A 72 12.26 -20.51 -10.48
N VAL A 73 11.43 -20.59 -9.44
CA VAL A 73 11.36 -21.76 -8.57
C VAL A 73 10.76 -22.87 -9.41
N ASN A 74 11.61 -23.75 -9.93
CA ASN A 74 11.14 -24.97 -10.57
C ASN A 74 10.77 -25.96 -9.45
N PRO A 75 9.49 -26.31 -9.26
CA PRO A 75 9.06 -27.18 -8.17
C PRO A 75 9.69 -28.59 -8.25
N ASN A 76 10.25 -28.96 -9.40
CA ASN A 76 10.87 -30.25 -9.66
C ASN A 76 12.40 -30.22 -9.64
N LYS A 77 13.03 -29.10 -9.24
CA LYS A 77 14.51 -29.01 -9.19
C LYS A 77 14.97 -28.37 -7.89
N PRO A 78 15.90 -28.99 -7.14
CA PRO A 78 16.44 -28.39 -5.93
C PRO A 78 17.15 -27.08 -6.27
N ILE A 79 16.90 -26.06 -5.44
CA ILE A 79 17.56 -24.76 -5.51
C ILE A 79 19.05 -25.02 -5.21
N LYS A 80 19.92 -24.79 -6.20
CA LYS A 80 21.37 -24.90 -6.01
C LYS A 80 21.86 -23.60 -5.40
N VAL A 81 22.27 -23.67 -4.13
CA VAL A 81 23.00 -22.61 -3.42
C VAL A 81 24.47 -22.65 -3.85
#